data_AF-A0A496XIZ1-F1
#
_entry.id   AF-A0A496XIZ1-F1
#
_cell.length_a   1.000
_cell.length_b   1.000
_cell.length_c   1.000
_cell.angle_alpha   90.00
_cell.angle_beta   90.00
_cell.angle_gamma   90.00
#
_symmetry.space_group_name_H-M   'P 1'
#
loop_
_entity.id
_entity.type
_entity.pdbx_description
1 polymer ?
#
loop_
_entity_poly.entity_id
_entity_poly.type
_entity_poly.pdbx_seq_one_letter_code
_entity_poly.pdbx_strand_id
1 'polypeptide(L)' 'MGDNRETVLITSASSGVGEAMARVFAEHGHDMILVARSVEKLNQLATEVGRFSGACKQTHANGGV' A
#
# COMPACT_ATOMS: atom_id res chain seq x y z
N MET A 1 10.09 1.30 -23.60
CA MET A 1 10.92 0.97 -22.42
C MET A 1 9.96 0.77 -21.28
N GLY A 2 9.81 -0.45 -20.75
CA GLY A 2 8.89 -0.69 -19.65
C GLY A 2 9.32 0.10 -18.42
N ASP A 3 8.38 0.82 -17.80
CA ASP A 3 8.58 1.48 -16.52
C ASP A 3 8.91 0.39 -15.49
N ASN A 4 10.19 0.11 -15.26
CA ASN A 4 10.65 -0.89 -14.29
C ASN A 4 10.51 -0.32 -12.87
N ARG A 5 9.28 0.04 -12.49
CA ARG A 5 8.95 0.47 -11.12
C ARG A 5 8.87 -0.78 -10.27
N GLU A 6 9.80 -0.90 -9.33
CA GLU A 6 9.77 -1.99 -8.36
C GLU A 6 8.46 -1.91 -7.56
N THR A 7 7.70 -3.00 -7.59
CA THR A 7 6.44 -3.10 -6.84
C THR A 7 6.72 -3.56 -5.42
N VAL A 8 6.28 -2.77 -4.45
CA VAL A 8 6.48 -3.05 -3.02
C VAL A 8 5.22 -3.70 -2.43
N LEU A 9 5.38 -4.88 -1.83
CA LEU A 9 4.33 -5.55 -1.07
C LEU A 9 4.44 -5.20 0.42
N ILE A 10 3.42 -4.55 0.97
CA ILE A 10 3.36 -4.18 2.38
C ILE A 10 2.26 -4.96 3.07
N THR A 11 2.67 -5.92 3.90
CA THR A 11 1.76 -6.65 4.80
C THR A 11 1.50 -5.83 6.06
N SER A 12 0.27 -5.87 6.57
CA SER A 12 -0.16 -5.05 7.71
C SER A 12 -0.07 -3.54 7.46
N ALA A 13 -0.37 -3.10 6.24
CA ALA A 13 -0.26 -1.70 5.82
C ALA A 13 -1.16 -0.74 6.63
N SER A 14 -2.23 -1.22 7.27
CA SER A 14 -3.22 -0.37 7.95
C SER A 14 -2.78 0.22 9.30
N SER A 15 -1.56 -0.05 9.78
CA SER A 15 -1.10 0.47 11.07
C SER A 15 0.42 0.31 11.29
N GLY A 16 0.99 1.20 12.10
CA GLY A 16 2.35 1.06 12.62
C GLY A 16 3.40 1.18 11.52
N VAL A 17 4.37 0.26 11.52
CA VAL A 17 5.49 0.27 10.56
C VAL A 17 5.00 0.11 9.12
N GLY A 18 3.99 -0.72 8.88
CA GLY A 18 3.44 -0.91 7.53
C GLY A 18 2.85 0.38 6.95
N GLU A 19 2.17 1.17 7.78
CA GLU A 19 1.61 2.46 7.38
C GLU A 19 2.71 3.48 7.09
N ALA A 20 3.73 3.57 7.97
CA ALA A 20 4.85 4.48 7.80
C ALA A 20 5.66 4.14 6.54
N MET A 21 5.96 2.86 6.30
CA MET A 21 6.64 2.42 5.08
C MET A 21 5.82 2.74 3.84
N ALA A 22 4.49 2.57 3.89
CA ALA A 22 3.64 2.86 2.75
C ALA A 22 3.74 4.33 2.32
N ARG A 23 3.75 5.25 3.29
CA ARG A 23 3.93 6.69 3.05
C ARG A 23 5.28 6.98 2.39
N VAL A 24 6.36 6.42 2.94
CA VAL A 24 7.72 6.61 2.40
C VAL A 24 7.83 6.10 0.96
N PHE A 25 7.37 4.88 0.68
CA PHE A 25 7.44 4.34 -0.69
C PHE A 25 6.58 5.11 -1.69
N ALA A 26 5.46 5.67 -1.23
CA ALA A 26 4.62 6.52 -2.04
C ALA A 26 5.32 7.82 -2.42
N GLU A 27 6.02 8.48 -1.49
CA GLU A 27 6.82 9.69 -1.77
C GLU A 27 7.91 9.44 -2.83
N HIS A 28 8.44 8.22 -2.89
CA HIS A 28 9.44 7.82 -3.87
C HIS A 28 8.82 7.36 -5.22
N GLY A 29 7.49 7.36 -5.35
CA GLY A 29 6.80 7.07 -6.60
C GLY A 29 6.74 5.58 -6.99
N HIS A 30 6.97 4.67 -6.04
CA HIS A 30 6.89 3.24 -6.28
C HIS A 30 5.45 2.74 -6.44
N ASP A 31 5.30 1.63 -7.15
CA ASP A 31 4.03 0.91 -7.21
C ASP A 31 3.89 0.02 -5.98
N MET A 32 2.67 -0.15 -5.49
CA MET A 32 2.44 -0.71 -4.17
C MET A 32 1.28 -1.69 -4.13
N ILE A 33 1.45 -2.75 -3.34
CA ILE A 33 0.38 -3.65 -2.93
C ILE A 33 0.24 -3.57 -1.42
N LEU A 34 -0.89 -3.04 -0.95
CA LEU A 34 -1.19 -2.86 0.47
C LEU A 34 -2.11 -3.97 0.96
N VAL A 35 -1.71 -4.69 1.99
CA VAL A 35 -2.49 -5.79 2.58
C VAL A 35 -2.80 -5.50 4.04
N ALA A 36 -4.08 -5.55 4.42
CA ALA A 36 -4.52 -5.39 5.80
C ALA A 36 -5.86 -6.06 6.10
N ARG A 37 -6.20 -6.22 7.38
CA ARG A 37 -7.50 -6.75 7.86
C ARG A 37 -8.56 -5.69 8.12
N SER A 38 -8.24 -4.41 7.93
CA SER A 38 -9.19 -3.31 8.15
C SER A 38 -9.34 -2.57 6.84
N VAL A 39 -10.47 -2.81 6.16
CA VAL A 39 -10.78 -2.18 4.87
C VAL A 39 -10.81 -0.66 5.00
N GLU A 40 -11.41 -0.12 6.07
CA GLU A 40 -11.52 1.33 6.28
C GLU A 40 -10.15 2.01 6.36
N LYS A 41 -9.25 1.49 7.22
CA LYS A 41 -7.89 2.02 7.35
C LYS A 41 -7.08 1.87 6.07
N LEU A 42 -7.26 0.75 5.36
CA LEU A 42 -6.60 0.49 4.09
C LEU A 42 -7.05 1.47 3.00
N ASN A 43 -8.36 1.77 2.92
CA ASN A 43 -8.91 2.76 1.99
C ASN A 43 -8.41 4.18 2.30
N GLN A 44 -8.36 4.56 3.57
CA GLN A 44 -7.83 5.85 4.01
C GLN A 44 -6.37 5.99 3.58
N LEU A 45 -5.55 4.97 3.88
CA LEU A 45 -4.15 4.96 3.48
C LEU A 45 -3.98 4.99 1.96
N ALA A 46 -4.73 4.17 1.21
CA ALA A 46 -4.66 4.14 -0.26
C ALA A 46 -5.06 5.48 -0.89
N THR A 47 -6.05 6.19 -0.32
CA THR A 47 -6.44 7.53 -0.76
C THR A 47 -5.33 8.55 -0.51
N GLU A 48 -4.64 8.40 0.62
CA GLU A 48 -3.53 9.27 0.99
C GLU A 48 -2.29 9.04 0.12
N VAL A 49 -1.88 7.77 -0.06
CA VAL A 49 -0.68 7.41 -0.83
C VAL A 49 -0.91 7.38 -2.34
N GLY A 50 -2.15 7.23 -2.80
CA GLY A 50 -2.53 7.25 -4.22
C GLY A 50 -2.28 8.60 -4.89
N ARG A 51 -2.08 9.67 -4.12
CA ARG A 51 -1.64 10.98 -4.63
C ARG A 51 -0.16 11.00 -5.04
N PHE A 52 0.63 10.03 -4.57
CA PHE A 52 2.08 10.01 -4.74
C PHE A 52 2.59 8.80 -5.55
N SER A 53 1.82 7.70 -5.64
CA SER A 53 2.22 6.44 -6.31
C SER A 53 1.65 6.25 -7.72
N GLY A 54 2.32 5.41 -8.53
CA GLY A 54 1.93 5.10 -9.91
C GLY A 54 0.79 4.08 -10.03
N ALA A 55 0.67 3.16 -9.08
CA ALA A 55 -0.45 2.23 -8.95
C ALA A 55 -0.49 1.65 -7.53
N CYS A 56 -1.63 1.77 -6.85
CA CYS A 56 -1.87 1.18 -5.53
C CYS A 56 -2.97 0.12 -5.62
N LYS A 57 -2.63 -1.14 -5.33
CA LYS A 57 -3.61 -2.23 -5.20
C LYS A 57 -3.78 -2.59 -3.74
N GLN A 58 -5.02 -2.56 -3.26
CA GLN A 58 -5.37 -2.89 -1.89
C GLN A 58 -6.04 -4.26 -1.82
N THR A 59 -5.62 -5.10 -0.88
CA THR A 59 -6.22 -6.42 -0.64
C THR A 59 -6.58 -6.58 0.83
N HIS A 60 -7.82 -7.00 1.08
CA HIS A 60 -8.29 -7.32 2.41
C HIS A 60 -7.93 -8.76 2.77
N ALA A 61 -7.15 -8.94 3.82
CA ALA A 61 -6.87 -10.26 4.36
C ALA A 61 -8.01 -10.70 5.29
N ASN A 62 -8.99 -11.43 4.76
CA ASN A 62 -9.90 -12.20 5.60
C ASN A 62 -9.09 -13.33 6.23
N GLY A 63 -8.88 -13.28 7.55
CA GLY A 63 -8.25 -14.37 8.30
C GLY A 63 -9.16 -15.59 8.32
N GLY A 64 -9.20 -16.35 7.23
CA GLY A 64 -9.75 -17.69 7.16
C GLY A 64 -8.60 -18.68 6.97
N VAL A 65 -8.13 -19.26 8.07
CA VAL A 65 -7.56 -20.61 8.07
C VAL A 65 -8.62 -21.56 8.58
#